data_AF-A0A973CL50-F1
#
_entry.id   AF-A0A973CL50-F1
#
_cell.length_a   1.000
_cell.length_b   1.000
_cell.length_c   1.000
_cell.angle_alpha   90.00
_cell.angle_beta   90.00
_cell.angle_gamma   90.00
#
_symmetry.space_group_name_H-M   'P 1'
#
loop_
_entity.id
_entity.type
_entity.pdbx_description
1 polymer ?
#
loop_
_entity_poly.entity_id
_entity_poly.type
_entity_poly.pdbx_seq_one_letter_code
_entity_poly.pdbx_strand_id
1 'polypeptide(L)'
;MNIDELNTFMIQIGSGEKLYANDKKMISKELPRLIEKIGNRDVPAKISLPTGEKIGSASRITALRCHSLLLARKAFGKNYRKENIVYEELAMDILFYVMRDQFNSDGVKGEFCCPPCTLSLLPLYSTECFRWIDCNEMKKNVLGSINNKTSMFNKNFPEKYSKWALNI
;
A
#
# COMPACT_ATOMS: atom_id res chain seq x y z
N MET A 1 14.63 -10.09 2.06
CA MET A 1 14.50 -8.72 1.54
C MET A 1 14.40 -7.76 2.72
N ASN A 2 14.98 -6.57 2.64
CA ASN A 2 14.88 -5.50 3.63
C ASN A 2 13.99 -4.33 3.14
N ILE A 3 13.78 -3.32 3.98
CA ILE A 3 12.90 -2.18 3.68
C ILE A 3 13.44 -1.32 2.53
N ASP A 4 14.76 -1.17 2.41
CA ASP A 4 15.38 -0.36 1.34
C ASP A 4 15.24 -1.04 -0.02
N GLU A 5 15.36 -2.36 -0.07
CA GLU A 5 15.09 -3.17 -1.27
C GLU A 5 13.60 -3.07 -1.67
N LEU A 6 12.68 -3.16 -0.70
CA LEU A 6 11.25 -2.92 -0.97
C LEU A 6 11.03 -1.53 -1.56
N ASN A 7 11.65 -0.50 -0.99
CA ASN A 7 11.51 0.88 -1.47
C ASN A 7 12.09 1.04 -2.89
N THR A 8 13.19 0.34 -3.20
CA THR A 8 13.79 0.31 -4.54
C THR A 8 12.80 -0.25 -5.57
N PHE A 9 12.12 -1.36 -5.24
CA PHE A 9 11.07 -1.90 -6.11
C PHE A 9 9.87 -0.96 -6.26
N MET A 10 9.50 -0.22 -5.21
CA MET A 10 8.42 0.77 -5.31
C MET A 10 8.79 1.97 -6.19
N ILE A 11 10.05 2.38 -6.19
CA ILE A 11 10.57 3.40 -7.10
C ILE A 11 10.49 2.88 -8.54
N GLN A 12 10.99 1.66 -8.80
CA GLN A 12 10.93 1.01 -10.12
C GLN A 12 9.48 0.88 -10.64
N ILE A 13 8.55 0.41 -9.81
CA ILE A 13 7.14 0.31 -10.21
C ILE A 13 6.55 1.69 -10.46
N GLY A 14 6.93 2.70 -9.66
CA GLY A 14 6.50 4.09 -9.82
C GLY A 14 7.02 4.77 -11.08
N SER A 15 8.16 4.36 -11.61
CA SER A 15 8.68 4.84 -12.91
C SER A 15 8.05 4.11 -14.11
N GLY A 16 7.17 3.13 -13.87
CA GLY A 16 6.57 2.31 -14.93
C GLY A 16 7.51 1.22 -15.47
N GLU A 17 8.65 1.00 -14.82
CA GLU A 17 9.58 -0.05 -15.19
C GLU A 17 9.00 -1.44 -14.87
N LYS A 18 9.35 -2.41 -15.72
CA LYS A 18 8.88 -3.80 -15.56
C LYS A 18 9.75 -4.55 -14.56
N LEU A 19 9.12 -5.42 -13.79
CA LEU A 19 9.82 -6.42 -12.97
C LEU A 19 10.29 -7.58 -13.84
N TYR A 20 11.59 -7.85 -13.84
CA TYR A 20 12.22 -8.92 -14.60
C TYR A 20 12.07 -10.28 -13.91
N ALA A 21 12.47 -11.36 -14.61
CA ALA A 21 12.36 -12.72 -14.08
C ALA A 21 13.15 -12.92 -12.77
N ASN A 22 14.32 -12.28 -12.65
CA ASN A 22 15.12 -12.35 -11.42
C ASN A 22 14.47 -11.61 -10.25
N ASP A 23 13.87 -10.44 -10.52
CA ASP A 23 13.10 -9.69 -9.53
C ASP A 23 11.96 -10.54 -8.98
N LYS A 24 11.20 -11.19 -9.85
CA LYS A 24 10.09 -12.07 -9.45
C LYS A 24 10.55 -13.25 -8.60
N LYS A 25 11.69 -13.88 -8.94
CA LYS A 25 12.29 -14.95 -8.13
C LYS A 25 12.70 -14.44 -6.75
N MET A 26 13.32 -13.27 -6.68
CA MET A 26 13.70 -12.63 -5.42
C MET A 26 12.46 -12.32 -4.58
N ILE A 27 11.44 -11.67 -5.17
CA ILE A 27 10.19 -11.31 -4.51
C ILE A 27 9.49 -12.56 -3.96
N SER A 28 9.36 -13.62 -4.76
CA SER A 28 8.73 -14.88 -4.34
C SER A 28 9.39 -15.48 -3.09
N LYS A 29 10.74 -15.46 -3.05
CA LYS A 29 11.52 -16.02 -1.94
C LYS A 29 11.57 -15.13 -0.71
N GLU A 30 11.69 -13.82 -0.90
CA GLU A 30 12.18 -12.90 0.13
C GLU A 30 11.12 -11.95 0.69
N LEU A 31 10.07 -11.63 -0.08
CA LEU A 31 9.00 -10.74 0.36
C LEU A 31 8.13 -11.35 1.48
N PRO A 32 7.76 -12.65 1.47
CA PRO A 32 6.97 -13.23 2.57
C PRO A 32 7.66 -13.08 3.93
N ARG A 33 8.98 -13.32 3.97
CA ARG A 33 9.81 -13.16 5.18
C ARG A 33 9.85 -11.71 5.68
N LEU A 34 9.77 -10.73 4.78
CA LEU A 34 9.67 -9.33 5.15
C LEU A 34 8.30 -9.03 5.75
N ILE A 35 7.22 -9.54 5.15
CA ILE A 35 5.84 -9.34 5.61
C ILE A 35 5.67 -9.82 7.06
N GLU A 36 6.15 -11.02 7.36
CA GLU A 36 6.14 -11.59 8.72
C GLU A 36 6.85 -10.70 9.74
N LYS A 37 7.88 -9.94 9.31
CA LYS A 37 8.66 -9.05 10.19
C LYS A 37 8.05 -7.67 10.38
N ILE A 38 7.18 -7.19 9.48
CA ILE A 38 6.60 -5.83 9.55
C ILE A 38 5.74 -5.64 10.83
N GLY A 39 5.29 -6.72 11.47
CA GLY A 39 4.62 -6.68 12.78
C GLY A 39 5.53 -6.65 14.01
N ASN A 40 6.84 -6.87 13.83
CA ASN A 40 7.80 -6.99 14.93
C ASN A 40 8.49 -5.66 15.24
N ARG A 41 9.13 -5.56 16.42
CA ARG A 41 9.77 -4.33 16.94
C ARG A 41 10.95 -3.81 16.09
N ASP A 42 11.31 -4.50 15.00
CA ASP A 42 12.51 -4.24 14.19
C ASP A 42 12.28 -3.24 13.03
N VAL A 43 11.11 -2.60 12.94
CA VAL A 43 10.85 -1.58 11.91
C VAL A 43 11.39 -0.21 12.36
N PRO A 44 12.24 0.47 11.55
CA PRO A 44 12.75 1.80 11.84
C PRO A 44 11.64 2.78 12.23
N ALA A 45 11.93 3.73 13.13
CA ALA A 45 10.95 4.71 13.59
C ALA A 45 10.40 5.60 12.46
N LYS A 46 11.19 5.79 11.40
CA LYS A 46 10.81 6.48 10.17
C LYS A 46 11.31 5.67 8.96
N ILE A 47 10.52 5.69 7.89
CA ILE A 47 10.90 5.13 6.59
C ILE A 47 10.81 6.23 5.52
N SER A 48 11.56 6.06 4.44
CA SER A 48 11.38 6.87 3.24
C SER A 48 10.30 6.24 2.36
N LEU A 49 9.40 7.07 1.86
CA LEU A 49 8.48 6.71 0.78
C LEU A 49 9.25 6.65 -0.56
N PRO A 50 8.65 6.08 -1.62
CA PRO A 50 9.27 6.01 -2.94
C PRO A 50 9.61 7.39 -3.52
N THR A 51 8.99 8.44 -3.01
CA THR A 51 9.18 9.84 -3.40
C THR A 51 10.24 10.57 -2.57
N GLY A 52 10.89 9.88 -1.63
CA GLY A 52 11.88 10.42 -0.70
C GLY A 52 11.30 11.12 0.54
N GLU A 53 9.99 11.38 0.57
CA GLU A 53 9.30 11.92 1.75
C GLU A 53 9.36 10.91 2.90
N LYS A 54 9.64 11.38 4.13
CA LYS A 54 9.76 10.49 5.29
C LYS A 54 8.46 10.44 6.09
N ILE A 55 8.05 9.24 6.46
CA ILE A 55 6.90 9.01 7.35
C ILE A 55 7.29 8.20 8.57
N GLY A 56 6.59 8.41 9.69
CA GLY A 56 6.83 7.71 10.96
C GLY A 56 5.52 7.18 11.57
N SER A 57 5.58 6.84 12.86
CA SER A 57 4.41 6.42 13.65
C SER A 57 3.66 5.25 13.01
N ALA A 58 2.35 5.11 13.25
CA ALA A 58 1.56 4.00 12.71
C ALA A 58 1.54 3.97 11.16
N SER A 59 1.58 5.14 10.51
CA SER A 59 1.51 5.27 9.05
C SER A 59 2.63 4.50 8.33
N ARG A 60 3.83 4.38 8.94
CA ARG A 60 4.94 3.63 8.35
C ARG A 60 4.63 2.14 8.21
N ILE A 61 3.93 1.56 9.18
CA ILE A 61 3.55 0.13 9.16
C ILE A 61 2.50 -0.10 8.08
N THR A 62 1.49 0.78 7.99
CA THR A 62 0.49 0.73 6.91
C THR A 62 1.15 0.82 5.54
N ALA A 63 2.06 1.79 5.35
CA ALA A 63 2.76 1.95 4.09
C ALA A 63 3.57 0.69 3.71
N LEU A 64 4.35 0.12 4.63
CA LEU A 64 5.13 -1.10 4.37
C LEU A 64 4.26 -2.29 3.99
N ARG A 65 3.14 -2.49 4.71
CA ARG A 65 2.16 -3.55 4.42
C ARG A 65 1.58 -3.35 3.03
N CYS A 66 1.13 -2.14 2.71
CA CYS A 66 0.55 -1.84 1.42
C CYS A 66 1.55 -1.96 0.27
N HIS A 67 2.78 -1.46 0.44
CA HIS A 67 3.85 -1.58 -0.57
C HIS A 67 4.22 -3.04 -0.82
N SER A 68 4.28 -3.85 0.23
CA SER A 68 4.54 -5.29 0.11
C SER A 68 3.44 -5.99 -0.68
N LEU A 69 2.18 -5.73 -0.36
CA LEU A 69 1.05 -6.32 -1.09
C LEU A 69 1.01 -5.85 -2.56
N LEU A 70 1.29 -4.57 -2.80
CA LEU A 70 1.39 -4.01 -4.14
C LEU A 70 2.52 -4.66 -4.94
N LEU A 71 3.68 -4.90 -4.33
CA LEU A 71 4.82 -5.56 -4.97
C LEU A 71 4.45 -6.98 -5.41
N ALA A 72 3.82 -7.76 -4.53
CA ALA A 72 3.34 -9.09 -4.85
C ALA A 72 2.34 -9.05 -6.02
N ARG A 73 1.40 -8.10 -5.99
CA ARG A 73 0.44 -7.91 -7.08
C ARG A 73 1.11 -7.55 -8.41
N LYS A 74 2.09 -6.65 -8.42
CA LYS A 74 2.80 -6.25 -9.65
C LYS A 74 3.71 -7.38 -10.16
N ALA A 75 4.28 -8.21 -9.29
CA ALA A 75 5.12 -9.34 -9.68
C ALA A 75 4.34 -10.50 -10.32
N PHE A 76 3.22 -10.88 -9.69
CA PHE A 76 2.50 -12.13 -9.99
C PHE A 76 1.09 -11.92 -10.57
N GLY A 77 0.67 -10.67 -10.75
CA GLY A 77 -0.63 -10.31 -11.34
C GLY A 77 -1.80 -10.84 -10.52
N LYS A 78 -2.87 -11.28 -11.21
CA LYS A 78 -4.10 -11.78 -10.56
C LYS A 78 -3.91 -13.00 -9.67
N ASN A 79 -2.83 -13.75 -9.89
CA ASN A 79 -2.53 -14.98 -9.18
C ASN A 79 -1.61 -14.79 -7.98
N TYR A 80 -1.26 -13.57 -7.58
CA TYR A 80 -0.33 -13.34 -6.47
C TYR A 80 -0.71 -14.09 -5.18
N ARG A 81 -2.00 -14.24 -4.87
CA ARG A 81 -2.48 -15.01 -3.71
C ARG A 81 -2.20 -16.51 -3.79
N LYS A 82 -2.09 -17.06 -5.00
CA LYS A 82 -1.74 -18.47 -5.21
C LYS A 82 -0.24 -18.71 -5.09
N GLU A 83 0.58 -17.66 -5.28
CA GLU A 83 2.03 -17.75 -5.13
C GLU A 83 2.42 -18.00 -3.67
N ASN A 84 1.76 -17.32 -2.73
CA ASN A 84 1.99 -17.51 -1.30
C ASN A 84 0.77 -17.06 -0.49
N ILE A 85 0.35 -17.87 0.49
CA ILE A 85 -0.81 -17.60 1.35
C ILE A 85 -0.66 -16.31 2.17
N VAL A 86 0.57 -15.94 2.54
CA VAL A 86 0.87 -14.73 3.31
C VAL A 86 0.37 -13.46 2.61
N TYR A 87 0.29 -13.46 1.28
CA TYR A 87 -0.24 -12.29 0.54
C TYR A 87 -1.77 -12.16 0.65
N GLU A 88 -2.48 -13.27 0.77
CA GLU A 88 -3.93 -13.26 1.02
C GLU A 88 -4.21 -12.80 2.45
N GLU A 89 -3.47 -13.36 3.43
CA GLU A 89 -3.57 -12.97 4.83
C GLU A 89 -3.25 -11.48 5.01
N LEU A 90 -2.19 -10.98 4.38
CA LEU A 90 -1.86 -9.56 4.39
C LEU A 90 -2.97 -8.69 3.77
N ALA A 91 -3.60 -9.14 2.69
CA ALA A 91 -4.72 -8.43 2.08
C ALA A 91 -5.94 -8.38 3.00
N MET A 92 -6.25 -9.47 3.69
CA MET A 92 -7.31 -9.52 4.70
C MET A 92 -7.00 -8.61 5.88
N ASP A 93 -5.78 -8.67 6.40
CA ASP A 93 -5.34 -7.87 7.55
C ASP A 93 -5.43 -6.38 7.26
N ILE A 94 -4.93 -5.93 6.09
CA ILE A 94 -5.02 -4.53 5.68
C ILE A 94 -6.50 -4.14 5.55
N LEU A 95 -7.29 -4.93 4.81
CA LEU A 95 -8.68 -4.59 4.53
C LEU A 95 -9.52 -4.52 5.81
N PHE A 96 -9.44 -5.53 6.68
CA PHE A 96 -10.22 -5.57 7.91
C PHE A 96 -9.78 -4.51 8.91
N TYR A 97 -8.50 -4.13 8.90
CA TYR A 97 -8.05 -3.00 9.70
C TYR A 97 -8.66 -1.68 9.23
N VAL A 98 -8.71 -1.45 7.91
CA VAL A 98 -9.37 -0.28 7.30
C VAL A 98 -10.88 -0.30 7.54
N MET A 99 -11.53 -1.44 7.33
CA MET A 99 -12.97 -1.58 7.51
C MET A 99 -13.36 -1.39 8.97
N ARG A 100 -12.56 -1.88 9.93
CA ARG A 100 -12.83 -1.66 11.36
C ARG A 100 -12.84 -0.18 11.71
N ASP A 101 -11.93 0.62 11.15
CA ASP A 101 -11.92 2.08 11.33
C ASP A 101 -13.19 2.73 10.74
N GLN A 102 -13.58 2.31 9.54
CA GLN A 102 -14.78 2.79 8.85
C GLN A 102 -16.10 2.35 9.47
N PHE A 103 -16.19 1.14 10.06
CA PHE A 103 -17.41 0.70 10.74
C PHE A 103 -17.69 1.51 12.01
N ASN A 104 -16.66 2.08 12.61
CA ASN A 104 -16.78 2.88 13.82
C ASN A 104 -16.79 4.39 13.54
N SER A 105 -16.81 4.81 12.28
CA SER A 105 -16.78 6.22 11.89
C SER A 105 -17.73 6.50 10.71
N ASP A 106 -18.33 7.70 10.67
CA ASP A 106 -19.09 8.16 9.50
C ASP A 106 -18.17 8.62 8.35
N GLY A 107 -17.01 7.97 8.21
CA GLY A 107 -15.95 8.34 7.27
C GLY A 107 -16.27 7.95 5.83
N VAL A 108 -15.59 8.62 4.88
CA VAL A 108 -15.66 8.27 3.46
C VAL A 108 -15.06 6.88 3.25
N LYS A 109 -15.84 5.96 2.68
CA LYS A 109 -15.37 4.60 2.37
C LYS A 109 -14.15 4.64 1.45
N GLY A 110 -13.16 3.82 1.77
CA GLY A 110 -11.87 3.73 1.07
C GLY A 110 -10.77 4.55 1.74
N GLU A 111 -11.12 5.56 2.54
CA GLU A 111 -10.15 6.31 3.33
C GLU A 111 -9.78 5.59 4.63
N PHE A 112 -8.59 5.87 5.15
CA PHE A 112 -8.12 5.27 6.39
C PHE A 112 -7.18 6.20 7.15
N CYS A 113 -7.46 6.45 8.43
CA CYS A 113 -6.54 7.01 9.42
C CYS A 113 -5.99 8.44 9.16
N CYS A 114 -5.31 8.69 8.04
CA CYS A 114 -4.64 9.92 7.65
C CYS A 114 -4.25 9.88 6.15
N PRO A 115 -3.80 11.00 5.54
CA PRO A 115 -3.46 11.01 4.12
C PRO A 115 -2.38 9.99 3.70
N PRO A 116 -1.24 9.84 4.40
CA PRO A 116 -0.26 8.79 4.07
C PRO A 116 -0.84 7.37 4.06
N CYS A 117 -1.66 7.02 5.07
CA CYS A 117 -2.35 5.72 5.16
C CYS A 117 -3.21 5.49 3.89
N THR A 118 -4.07 6.44 3.56
CA THR A 118 -4.98 6.36 2.41
C THR A 118 -4.23 6.35 1.07
N LEU A 119 -3.19 7.17 0.92
CA LEU A 119 -2.36 7.19 -0.28
C LEU A 119 -1.61 5.87 -0.49
N SER A 120 -1.25 5.14 0.58
CA SER A 120 -0.70 3.79 0.46
C SER A 120 -1.73 2.74 0.05
N LEU A 121 -3.01 2.92 0.39
CA LEU A 121 -4.10 2.03 -0.01
C LEU A 121 -4.53 2.23 -1.48
N LEU A 122 -4.50 3.48 -1.96
CA LEU A 122 -5.02 3.83 -3.29
C LEU A 122 -4.46 2.94 -4.43
N PRO A 123 -3.15 2.66 -4.52
CA PRO A 123 -2.61 1.71 -5.51
C PRO A 123 -3.20 0.30 -5.43
N LEU A 124 -3.56 -0.17 -4.23
CA LEU A 124 -4.16 -1.49 -4.03
C LEU A 124 -5.59 -1.54 -4.56
N TYR A 125 -6.35 -0.45 -4.40
CA TYR A 125 -7.65 -0.31 -5.06
C TYR A 125 -7.49 -0.25 -6.59
N SER A 126 -6.56 0.57 -7.09
CA SER A 126 -6.28 0.67 -8.53
C SER A 126 -5.86 -0.65 -9.19
N THR A 127 -5.26 -1.57 -8.42
CA THR A 127 -4.79 -2.86 -8.92
C THR A 127 -5.67 -4.03 -8.56
N GLU A 128 -6.85 -3.80 -7.98
CA GLU A 128 -7.83 -4.83 -7.55
C GLU A 128 -7.22 -5.87 -6.59
N CYS A 129 -6.47 -5.43 -5.59
CA CYS A 129 -5.88 -6.33 -4.58
C CYS A 129 -6.93 -6.96 -3.67
N PHE A 130 -7.99 -6.23 -3.31
CA PHE A 130 -8.99 -6.71 -2.36
C PHE A 130 -10.19 -7.34 -3.07
N ARG A 131 -10.50 -8.61 -2.76
CA ARG A 131 -11.59 -9.34 -3.42
C ARG A 131 -12.95 -9.24 -2.72
N TRP A 132 -12.98 -8.75 -1.48
CA TRP A 132 -14.20 -8.69 -0.65
C TRP A 132 -14.95 -7.36 -0.76
N ILE A 133 -14.42 -6.41 -1.54
CA ILE A 133 -14.97 -5.07 -1.70
C ILE A 133 -14.90 -4.63 -3.16
N ASP A 134 -15.74 -3.66 -3.52
CA ASP A 134 -15.61 -2.97 -4.80
C ASP A 134 -14.42 -1.99 -4.75
N CYS A 135 -13.29 -2.41 -5.31
CA CYS A 135 -12.09 -1.58 -5.39
C CYS A 135 -12.30 -0.31 -6.24
N ASN A 136 -13.19 -0.34 -7.23
CA ASN A 136 -13.45 0.84 -8.07
C ASN A 136 -14.26 1.89 -7.30
N GLU A 137 -15.23 1.46 -6.50
CA GLU A 137 -15.96 2.36 -5.59
C GLU A 137 -15.00 3.02 -4.59
N MET A 138 -14.15 2.23 -3.91
CA MET A 138 -13.17 2.77 -2.95
C MET A 138 -12.21 3.75 -3.60
N LYS A 139 -11.68 3.41 -4.78
CA LYS A 139 -10.82 4.31 -5.56
C LYS A 139 -11.53 5.62 -5.89
N LYS A 140 -12.76 5.55 -6.41
CA LYS A 140 -13.55 6.74 -6.78
C LYS A 140 -13.74 7.68 -5.59
N ASN A 141 -14.07 7.13 -4.42
CA ASN A 141 -14.27 7.91 -3.21
C ASN A 141 -12.99 8.62 -2.76
N VAL A 142 -11.86 7.89 -2.71
CA VAL A 142 -10.56 8.47 -2.35
C VAL A 142 -10.14 9.57 -3.34
N LEU A 143 -10.32 9.34 -4.65
CA LEU A 143 -10.03 10.35 -5.67
C LEU A 143 -10.92 11.60 -5.51
N GLY A 144 -12.20 11.40 -5.19
CA GLY A 144 -13.13 12.49 -4.89
C GLY A 144 -12.63 13.35 -3.74
N SER A 145 -12.18 12.73 -2.64
CA SER A 145 -11.66 13.47 -1.49
C SER A 145 -10.35 14.20 -1.75
N ILE A 146 -9.44 13.61 -2.53
CA ILE A 146 -8.20 14.28 -2.95
C ILE A 146 -8.53 15.51 -3.80
N ASN A 147 -9.38 15.36 -4.82
CA ASN A 147 -9.71 16.43 -5.76
C ASN A 147 -10.45 17.58 -5.09
N ASN A 148 -11.40 17.26 -4.20
CA ASN A 148 -12.21 18.25 -3.50
C ASN A 148 -11.53 18.79 -2.22
N LYS A 149 -10.36 18.26 -1.85
CA LYS A 149 -9.66 18.56 -0.60
C LYS A 149 -10.56 18.41 0.63
N THR A 150 -11.27 17.29 0.72
CA THR A 150 -12.20 17.00 1.82
C THR A 150 -11.67 15.92 2.77
N SER A 151 -12.38 15.69 3.87
CA SER A 151 -12.02 14.69 4.89
C SER A 151 -10.57 14.88 5.36
N MET A 152 -9.76 13.83 5.39
CA MET A 152 -8.35 13.90 5.79
C MET A 152 -7.45 14.67 4.81
N PHE A 153 -7.90 14.92 3.58
CA PHE A 153 -7.18 15.70 2.56
C PHE A 153 -7.50 17.20 2.61
N ASN A 154 -8.22 17.67 3.64
CA ASN A 154 -8.50 19.09 3.86
C ASN A 154 -7.30 19.90 4.38
N LYS A 155 -6.21 19.22 4.74
CA LYS A 155 -4.95 19.80 5.21
C LYS A 155 -3.82 19.39 4.28
N ASN A 156 -2.63 19.92 4.51
CA ASN A 156 -1.42 19.54 3.78
C ASN A 156 -1.15 18.03 3.92
N PHE A 157 -0.82 17.40 2.81
CA PHE A 157 -0.45 15.99 2.71
C PHE A 157 0.78 15.82 1.81
N PRO A 158 1.43 14.64 1.81
CA PRO A 158 2.64 14.42 1.00
C PRO A 158 2.34 14.46 -0.50
N GLU A 159 2.55 15.61 -1.14
CA GLU A 159 2.10 15.86 -2.52
C GLU A 159 2.82 14.98 -3.54
N LYS A 160 4.13 14.75 -3.37
CA LYS A 160 4.87 13.90 -4.31
C LYS A 160 4.36 12.46 -4.19
N TYR A 161 4.16 11.97 -2.97
CA TYR A 161 3.61 10.65 -2.75
C TYR A 161 2.18 10.51 -3.25
N SER A 162 1.36 11.56 -3.15
CA SER A 162 0.04 11.58 -3.76
C SER A 162 0.12 11.42 -5.27
N LYS A 163 1.00 12.18 -5.94
CA LYS A 163 1.21 12.05 -7.39
C LYS A 163 1.71 10.65 -7.76
N TRP A 164 2.63 10.08 -6.98
CA TRP A 164 3.09 8.71 -7.15
C TRP A 164 1.91 7.73 -7.05
N ALA A 165 1.11 7.79 -5.99
CA ALA A 165 0.00 6.88 -5.76
C ALA A 165 -1.09 6.94 -6.84
N LEU A 166 -1.30 8.13 -7.43
CA LEU A 166 -2.26 8.35 -8.53
C LEU A 166 -1.81 7.74 -9.86
N ASN A 167 -0.51 7.53 -10.04
CA ASN A 167 0.08 7.06 -11.30
C ASN A 167 0.37 5.54 -11.34
N ILE A 168 0.06 4.80 -10.26
CA ILE A 168 0.28 3.34 -10.15
C ILE A 168 -0.91 2.53 -10.69
#